data_AF-A0A832CHZ9-F1
#
_entry.id   AF-A0A832CHZ9-F1
#
_cell.length_a   1.000
_cell.length_b   1.000
_cell.length_c   1.000
_cell.angle_alpha   90.00
_cell.angle_beta   90.00
_cell.angle_gamma   90.00
#
_symmetry.space_group_name_H-M   'P 1'
#
loop_
_entity.id
_entity.type
_entity.pdbx_description
1 polymer ?
#
loop_
_entity_poly.entity_id
_entity_poly.type
_entity_poly.pdbx_seq_one_letter_code
_entity_poly.pdbx_strand_id
1 'polypeptide(L)'
;VKVAFLSTGGETQIELLEPLGNNSPVAKFLESRGEGIHHIAVKVDNIEKALEDFKRKGVMLVDEVPRIGVEGKKIAFVHPKSTKGVLLELVME
;
A
#
# COMPACT_ATOMS: atom_id res chain seq x y z
N VAL A 1 0.63 10.27 6.85
CA VAL A 1 1.10 10.96 5.63
C VAL A 1 0.04 11.97 5.23
N LYS A 2 0.40 13.02 4.50
CA LYS A 2 -0.55 13.87 3.80
C LYS A 2 -0.62 13.40 2.35
N VAL A 3 -1.81 13.39 1.76
CA VAL A 3 -2.05 12.80 0.44
C VAL A 3 -2.76 13.81 -0.46
N ALA A 4 -2.34 13.88 -1.71
CA ALA A 4 -3.09 14.53 -2.78
C ALA A 4 -3.38 13.51 -3.89
N PHE A 5 -4.61 13.52 -4.41
CA PHE A 5 -5.08 12.60 -5.44
C PHE A 5 -5.10 13.30 -6.79
N LEU A 6 -4.46 12.69 -7.79
CA LEU A 6 -4.52 13.12 -9.18
C LEU A 6 -5.32 12.12 -10.00
N SER A 7 -6.39 12.59 -10.64
CA SER A 7 -7.18 11.76 -11.56
C SER A 7 -6.38 11.50 -12.84
N THR A 8 -6.45 10.27 -13.33
CA THR A 8 -5.91 9.88 -14.64
C THR A 8 -6.96 9.98 -15.76
N GLY A 9 -8.19 10.39 -15.44
CA GLY A 9 -9.33 10.37 -16.36
C GLY A 9 -10.06 9.02 -16.42
N GLY A 10 -9.62 8.02 -15.64
CA GLY A 10 -10.28 6.72 -15.48
C GLY A 10 -10.42 6.31 -14.01
N GLU A 11 -10.51 5.00 -13.75
CA GLU A 11 -10.66 4.45 -12.39
C GLU A 11 -9.37 4.45 -11.57
N THR A 12 -8.23 4.62 -12.22
CA THR A 12 -6.92 4.71 -11.55
C THR A 12 -6.61 6.14 -11.14
N GLN A 13 -5.94 6.29 -10.00
CA GLN A 13 -5.48 7.58 -9.49
C GLN A 13 -3.98 7.51 -9.18
N ILE A 14 -3.32 8.67 -9.22
CA ILE A 14 -1.97 8.83 -8.70
C ILE A 14 -2.07 9.51 -7.34
N GLU A 15 -1.50 8.89 -6.32
CA GLU A 15 -1.40 9.47 -4.99
C GLU A 15 -0.02 10.09 -4.78
N LEU A 16 0.00 11.40 -4.49
CA LEU A 16 1.20 12.09 -4.03
C LEU A 16 1.28 12.01 -2.51
N LEU A 17 2.37 11.46 -1.99
CA LEU A 17 2.55 11.21 -0.56
C LEU A 17 3.59 12.16 0.03
N GLU A 18 3.17 12.96 1.01
CA GLU A 18 4.04 13.85 1.78
C GLU A 18 4.20 13.29 3.21
N PRO A 19 5.43 13.11 3.71
CA PRO A 19 5.65 12.66 5.09
C PRO A 19 5.26 13.76 6.08
N LEU A 20 4.51 13.42 7.13
CA LEU A 20 4.14 14.34 8.23
C LEU A 20 5.22 14.44 9.32
N GLY A 21 6.47 14.15 8.98
CA GLY A 21 7.61 14.12 9.89
C GLY A 21 8.56 12.94 9.66
N ASN A 22 9.72 12.98 10.31
CA ASN A 22 10.86 12.11 10.01
C ASN A 22 10.64 10.63 10.35
N ASN A 23 9.69 10.32 11.24
CA ASN A 23 9.35 8.94 11.59
C ASN A 23 8.38 8.27 10.60
N SER A 24 7.93 8.99 9.56
CA SER A 24 7.02 8.46 8.55
C SER A 24 7.68 7.35 7.71
N PRO A 25 6.96 6.27 7.35
CA PRO A 25 7.45 5.28 6.39
C PRO A 25 7.88 5.91 5.06
N VAL A 26 7.17 6.94 4.60
CA VAL A 26 7.50 7.69 3.37
C VAL A 26 8.79 8.49 3.53
N ALA A 27 9.06 9.07 4.72
CA ALA A 27 10.33 9.76 4.97
C ALA A 27 11.52 8.79 4.82
N LYS A 28 11.41 7.59 5.41
CA LYS A 28 12.43 6.54 5.28
C LYS A 28 12.61 6.05 3.84
N PHE A 29 11.52 5.98 3.06
CA PHE A 29 11.60 5.66 1.64
C PHE A 29 12.39 6.72 0.88
N LEU A 30 12.06 8.00 1.08
CA LEU A 30 12.74 9.12 0.43
C LEU A 30 14.24 9.17 0.79
N GLU A 31 14.60 8.96 2.06
CA GLU A 31 16.00 8.92 2.50
C GLU A 31 16.79 7.77 1.86
N SER A 32 16.16 6.60 1.68
CA SER A 32 16.84 5.40 1.19
C SER A 32 16.85 5.24 -0.33
N ARG A 33 15.86 5.81 -1.04
CA ARG A 33 15.68 5.61 -2.48
C ARG A 33 15.43 6.88 -3.28
N GLY A 34 15.23 8.03 -2.64
CA GLY A 34 14.78 9.26 -3.30
C GLY A 34 13.30 9.22 -3.69
N GLU A 35 12.88 10.23 -4.44
CA GLU A 35 11.52 10.34 -4.98
C GLU A 35 11.25 9.28 -6.06
N GLY A 36 10.00 8.82 -6.16
CA GLY A 36 9.59 7.86 -7.17
C GLY A 36 8.33 7.08 -6.79
N ILE A 37 8.07 6.00 -7.52
CA ILE A 37 6.94 5.10 -7.24
C ILE A 37 7.21 4.34 -5.94
N HIS A 38 6.37 4.57 -4.93
CA HIS A 38 6.50 3.92 -3.63
C HIS A 38 5.82 2.54 -3.59
N HIS A 39 4.59 2.45 -4.09
CA HIS A 39 3.79 1.22 -4.09
C HIS A 39 2.69 1.28 -5.15
N ILE A 40 2.02 0.15 -5.38
CA ILE A 40 0.81 0.06 -6.19
C ILE A 40 -0.31 -0.46 -5.30
N ALA A 41 -1.49 0.16 -5.38
CA ALA A 41 -2.68 -0.26 -4.68
C ALA A 41 -3.66 -0.96 -5.62
N VAL A 42 -4.26 -2.06 -5.16
CA VAL A 42 -5.31 -2.79 -5.88
C VAL A 42 -6.52 -3.01 -4.98
N LYS A 43 -7.71 -2.88 -5.55
CA LYS A 43 -8.97 -3.12 -4.83
C LYS A 43 -9.21 -4.60 -4.62
N VAL A 44 -9.79 -4.97 -3.49
CA VAL A 44 -10.25 -6.31 -3.16
C VAL A 44 -11.59 -6.26 -2.43
N ASP A 45 -12.49 -7.20 -2.74
CA ASP A 45 -13.84 -7.23 -2.13
C ASP A 45 -13.80 -7.59 -0.63
N ASN A 46 -12.84 -8.43 -0.23
CA ASN A 46 -12.68 -8.89 1.15
C ASN A 46 -11.20 -9.08 1.47
N ILE A 47 -10.67 -8.13 2.24
CA ILE A 47 -9.25 -8.08 2.54
C ILE A 47 -8.82 -9.18 3.52
N GLU A 48 -9.64 -9.53 4.50
CA GLU A 48 -9.37 -10.61 5.44
C GLU A 48 -9.22 -11.96 4.72
N LYS A 49 -10.13 -12.26 3.79
CA LYS A 49 -10.08 -13.46 2.96
C LYS A 49 -8.85 -13.47 2.04
N ALA A 50 -8.52 -12.32 1.44
CA ALA A 50 -7.33 -12.21 0.59
C ALA A 50 -6.04 -12.50 1.37
N LEU A 51 -5.91 -11.95 2.58
CA LEU A 51 -4.75 -12.19 3.44
C LEU A 51 -4.64 -13.66 3.89
N GLU A 52 -5.76 -14.29 4.25
CA GLU A 52 -5.79 -15.72 4.60
C GLU A 52 -5.33 -16.59 3.42
N ASP A 53 -5.87 -16.34 2.23
CA ASP A 53 -5.51 -17.06 1.02
C ASP A 53 -4.04 -16.87 0.65
N PHE A 54 -3.50 -15.65 0.82
CA PHE A 54 -2.10 -15.33 0.58
C PHE A 54 -1.18 -16.05 1.57
N LYS A 55 -1.53 -16.04 2.87
CA LYS A 55 -0.79 -16.75 3.91
C LYS A 55 -0.76 -18.26 3.62
N ARG A 56 -1.89 -18.85 3.22
CA ARG A 56 -1.98 -20.27 2.82
C ARG A 56 -1.10 -20.60 1.61
N LYS A 57 -0.89 -19.65 0.70
CA LYS A 57 -0.03 -19.79 -0.49
C LYS A 57 1.44 -19.46 -0.21
N GLY A 58 1.82 -19.16 1.03
CA GLY A 58 3.20 -18.82 1.40
C GLY A 58 3.64 -17.42 0.94
N VAL A 59 2.69 -16.54 0.62
CA VAL A 59 2.97 -15.13 0.32
C VAL A 59 3.40 -14.44 1.60
N MET A 60 4.58 -13.81 1.60
CA MET A 60 5.00 -12.94 2.70
C MET A 60 4.15 -11.67 2.73
N LEU A 61 3.52 -11.42 3.87
CA LEU A 61 2.73 -10.23 4.16
C LEU A 61 3.57 -9.24 4.98
N VAL A 62 3.32 -7.95 4.81
CA VAL A 62 3.77 -6.92 5.76
C VAL A 62 2.76 -6.80 6.89
N ASP A 63 1.48 -6.73 6.52
CA ASP A 63 0.37 -6.68 7.47
C ASP A 63 -0.35 -8.04 7.49
N GLU A 64 -0.31 -8.75 8.63
CA GLU A 64 -1.07 -9.99 8.79
C GLU A 64 -2.57 -9.75 9.08
N VAL A 65 -2.90 -8.54 9.52
CA VAL A 65 -4.28 -8.09 9.82
C VAL A 65 -4.48 -6.73 9.16
N PRO A 66 -5.65 -6.45 8.55
CA PRO A 66 -5.93 -5.15 7.95
C PRO A 66 -5.84 -4.02 8.97
N ARG A 67 -5.43 -2.84 8.51
CA ARG A 67 -5.41 -1.59 9.30
C ARG A 67 -6.16 -0.48 8.58
N ILE A 68 -6.44 0.61 9.28
CA ILE A 68 -7.11 1.77 8.69
C ILE A 68 -6.08 2.64 7.97
N GLY A 69 -6.32 2.85 6.69
CA GLY A 69 -5.53 3.67 5.78
C GLY A 69 -6.09 5.07 5.58
N VAL A 70 -5.68 5.67 4.48
CA VAL A 70 -6.15 7.00 4.04
C VAL A 70 -7.64 6.92 3.69
N GLU A 71 -8.38 8.01 3.91
CA GLU A 71 -9.85 8.07 3.76
C GLU A 71 -10.64 7.05 4.62
N GLY A 72 -10.01 6.43 5.62
CA GLY A 72 -10.67 5.45 6.49
C GLY A 72 -10.83 4.07 5.87
N LYS A 73 -10.23 3.81 4.70
CA LYS A 73 -10.31 2.51 4.01
C LYS A 73 -9.53 1.45 4.78
N LYS A 74 -10.01 0.20 4.77
CA LYS A 74 -9.21 -0.94 5.26
C LYS A 74 -8.15 -1.29 4.24
N ILE A 75 -6.90 -1.38 4.69
CA ILE A 75 -5.74 -1.67 3.85
C ILE A 75 -4.84 -2.73 4.46
N ALA A 76 -4.02 -3.37 3.64
CA ALA A 76 -2.96 -4.28 4.06
C ALA A 76 -1.86 -4.34 3.00
N PHE A 77 -0.60 -4.39 3.44
CA PHE A 77 0.54 -4.48 2.54
C PHE A 77 1.08 -5.91 2.38
N VAL A 78 1.43 -6.26 1.14
CA VAL A 78 2.13 -7.50 0.79
C VAL A 78 3.62 -7.20 0.60
N HIS A 79 4.48 -8.06 1.13
CA HIS A 79 5.92 -7.81 1.16
C HIS A 79 6.51 -7.88 -0.26
N PRO A 80 7.35 -6.91 -0.70
CA PRO A 80 7.96 -6.85 -2.03
C PRO A 80 8.66 -8.13 -2.51
N LYS A 81 9.16 -8.94 -1.57
CA LYS A 81 9.78 -10.25 -1.85
C LYS A 81 8.81 -11.23 -2.54
N SER A 82 7.52 -11.13 -2.27
CA SER A 82 6.48 -11.95 -2.89
C SER A 82 6.01 -11.39 -4.24
N THR A 83 6.29 -10.12 -4.50
CA THR A 83 5.74 -9.32 -5.60
C THR A 83 6.84 -8.71 -6.47
N LYS A 84 7.99 -9.41 -6.55
CA LYS A 84 9.13 -9.07 -7.44
C LYS A 84 9.64 -7.63 -7.30
N GLY A 85 9.66 -7.11 -6.07
CA GLY A 85 10.22 -5.80 -5.74
C GLY A 85 9.18 -4.68 -5.61
N VAL A 86 7.91 -4.94 -5.92
CA VAL A 86 6.84 -3.94 -5.80
C VAL A 86 6.16 -4.06 -4.44
N LEU A 87 6.13 -3.00 -3.64
CA LEU A 87 5.25 -2.96 -2.47
C LEU A 87 3.81 -2.91 -2.96
N LEU A 88 3.00 -3.90 -2.62
CA LEU A 88 1.61 -4.01 -3.06
C LEU A 88 0.69 -3.71 -1.87
N GLU A 89 -0.23 -2.79 -2.06
CA GLU A 89 -1.31 -2.49 -1.11
C GLU A 89 -2.61 -3.13 -1.59
N LEU A 90 -3.29 -3.82 -0.70
CA LEU A 90 -4.68 -4.26 -0.88
C LEU A 90 -5.57 -3.21 -0.23
N VAL A 91 -6.58 -2.75 -0.95
CA VAL A 91 -7.55 -1.77 -0.47
C VAL A 91 -8.93 -2.40 -0.52
N MET A 92 -9.65 -2.43 0.60
CA MET A 92 -11.02 -2.91 0.61
C MET A 92 -11.93 -1.95 -0.17
N GLU A 93 -12.73 -2.50 -1.08
CA GLU A 93 -13.80 -1.75 -1.76
C GLU A 93 -14.94 -1.35 -0.82
#